data_AF-A0A350WZR7-F1
#
_entry.id   AF-A0A350WZR7-F1
#
_cell.length_a   1.000
_cell.length_b   1.000
_cell.length_c   1.000
_cell.angle_alpha   90.00
_cell.angle_beta   90.00
_cell.angle_gamma   90.00
#
_symmetry.space_group_name_H-M   'P 1'
#
loop_
_entity.id
_entity.type
_entity.pdbx_description
1 polymer ?
#
loop_
_entity_poly.entity_id
_entity_poly.type
_entity_poly.pdbx_seq_one_letter_code
_entity_poly.pdbx_strand_id
1 'polypeptide(L)'
;MVILLIIIGAIIFAFGMFAAHLQRQNTNKAVIENEEFVYLQKRQKREIAENSHSFIEQFELTQQQLENLYAQDFSDIYKKVEVVDKRLQRLEQQLSHVDNQLGTLKESQLMQETLTQQLKLLTEKLSKPTLLEVDNETVVAPNINLNADMARKLEQLKQLEQDGFKTEEIAKTLQMGKGEVLLLRNLLKK
;
A
#
# COMPACT_ATOMS: atom_id res chain seq x y z
N MET A 1 -38.17 116.94 -29.72
CA MET A 1 -38.38 115.64 -30.40
C MET A 1 -37.08 114.83 -30.55
N VAL A 2 -35.97 115.44 -30.97
CA VAL A 2 -34.66 114.77 -31.16
C VAL A 2 -34.09 114.12 -29.89
N ILE A 3 -34.16 114.80 -28.74
CA ILE A 3 -33.65 114.28 -27.46
C ILE A 3 -34.35 112.98 -27.03
N LEU A 4 -35.66 112.89 -27.27
CA LEU A 4 -36.45 111.69 -26.94
C LEU A 4 -36.00 110.48 -27.78
N LEU A 5 -35.70 110.69 -29.07
CA LEU A 5 -35.20 109.65 -29.96
C LEU A 5 -33.81 109.16 -29.55
N ILE A 6 -32.94 110.05 -29.08
CA ILE A 6 -31.61 109.71 -28.57
C ILE A 6 -31.72 108.84 -27.31
N ILE A 7 -32.62 109.22 -26.38
CA ILE A 7 -32.86 108.46 -25.14
C ILE A 7 -33.43 107.07 -25.46
N ILE A 8 -34.40 106.97 -26.37
CA ILE A 8 -34.97 105.69 -26.80
C ILE A 8 -33.90 104.82 -27.47
N GLY A 9 -33.06 105.39 -28.34
CA GLY A 9 -31.95 104.67 -28.97
C GLY A 9 -30.92 104.14 -27.96
N ALA A 10 -30.58 104.94 -26.94
CA ALA A 10 -29.67 104.53 -25.88
C ALA A 10 -30.24 103.40 -25.02
N ILE A 11 -31.55 103.43 -24.72
CA ILE A 11 -32.23 102.37 -23.96
C ILE A 11 -32.25 101.07 -24.76
N ILE A 12 -32.58 101.11 -26.05
CA ILE A 12 -32.60 99.93 -26.93
C ILE A 12 -31.20 99.32 -27.03
N PHE A 13 -30.17 100.16 -27.20
CA PHE A 13 -28.78 99.70 -27.26
C PHE A 13 -28.34 99.03 -25.94
N ALA A 14 -28.66 99.64 -24.79
CA ALA A 14 -28.35 99.08 -23.48
C ALA A 14 -29.06 97.73 -23.25
N PHE A 15 -30.32 97.60 -23.65
CA PHE A 15 -31.05 96.33 -23.60
C PHE A 15 -30.44 95.27 -24.53
N GLY A 16 -30.01 95.65 -25.74
CA GLY A 16 -29.34 94.74 -26.66
C GLY A 16 -28.01 94.21 -26.11
N MET A 17 -27.19 95.09 -25.51
CA MET A 17 -25.94 94.72 -24.85
C MET A 17 -26.17 93.82 -23.63
N PHE A 18 -27.21 94.10 -22.83
CA PHE A 18 -27.57 93.29 -21.68
C PHE A 18 -28.08 91.89 -22.09
N ALA A 19 -28.92 91.82 -23.12
CA ALA A 19 -29.39 90.54 -23.68
C ALA A 19 -28.23 89.70 -24.23
N ALA A 20 -27.31 90.32 -24.97
CA ALA A 20 -26.10 89.65 -25.46
C ALA A 20 -25.19 89.15 -24.31
N HIS A 21 -25.07 89.93 -23.23
CA HIS A 21 -24.32 89.53 -22.05
C HIS A 21 -24.95 88.32 -21.34
N LEU A 22 -26.27 88.32 -21.12
CA LEU A 22 -26.98 87.19 -20.52
C LEU A 22 -26.90 85.93 -21.40
N GLN A 23 -27.04 86.07 -22.72
CA GLN A 23 -26.88 84.96 -23.64
C GLN A 23 -25.46 84.37 -23.60
N ARG A 24 -24.44 85.22 -23.46
CA ARG A 24 -23.04 84.78 -23.31
C ARG A 24 -22.81 84.07 -21.98
N GLN A 25 -23.41 84.53 -20.88
CA GLN A 25 -23.32 83.84 -19.60
C GLN A 25 -23.97 82.45 -19.64
N ASN A 26 -25.16 82.33 -20.23
CA ASN A 26 -25.87 81.06 -20.36
C ASN A 26 -25.13 80.07 -21.25
N THR A 27 -24.56 80.53 -22.37
CA THR A 27 -23.76 79.67 -23.26
C THR A 27 -22.47 79.21 -22.61
N ASN A 28 -21.74 80.08 -21.91
CA ASN A 28 -20.54 79.69 -21.17
C ASN A 28 -20.86 78.66 -20.08
N LYS A 29 -21.95 78.85 -19.34
CA LYS A 29 -22.40 77.89 -18.32
C LYS A 29 -22.71 76.52 -18.93
N ALA A 30 -23.45 76.49 -20.05
CA ALA A 30 -23.78 75.26 -20.74
C ALA A 30 -22.54 74.52 -21.30
N VAL A 31 -21.52 75.26 -21.77
CA VAL A 31 -20.25 74.67 -22.22
C VAL A 31 -19.50 74.03 -21.05
N ILE A 32 -19.40 74.73 -19.92
CA ILE A 32 -18.70 74.22 -18.72
C ILE A 32 -19.42 72.97 -18.17
N GLU A 33 -20.75 72.99 -18.05
CA GLU A 33 -21.53 71.84 -17.60
C GLU A 33 -21.35 70.62 -18.53
N ASN A 34 -21.24 70.84 -19.84
CA ASN A 34 -20.98 69.77 -20.80
C ASN A 34 -19.55 69.22 -20.69
N GLU A 35 -18.55 70.08 -20.53
CA GLU A 35 -17.15 69.64 -20.31
C GLU A 35 -17.00 68.84 -19.01
N GLU A 36 -17.66 69.28 -17.93
CA GLU A 36 -17.69 68.57 -16.66
C GLU A 36 -18.37 67.20 -16.81
N PHE A 37 -19.52 67.14 -17.50
CA PHE A 37 -20.20 65.88 -17.78
C PHE A 37 -19.32 64.90 -18.57
N VAL A 38 -18.64 65.38 -19.62
CA VAL A 38 -17.72 64.56 -20.43
C VAL A 38 -16.53 64.06 -19.59
N TYR A 39 -15.99 64.91 -18.72
CA TYR A 39 -14.90 64.54 -17.81
C TYR A 39 -15.35 63.44 -16.84
N LEU A 40 -16.51 63.62 -16.20
CA LEU A 40 -17.07 62.65 -15.26
C LEU A 40 -17.34 61.31 -15.95
N GLN A 41 -17.89 61.30 -17.17
CA GLN A 41 -18.07 60.07 -17.95
C GLN A 41 -16.74 59.35 -18.22
N LYS A 42 -15.70 60.10 -18.63
CA LYS A 42 -14.37 59.51 -18.89
C LYS A 42 -13.73 58.94 -17.63
N ARG A 43 -13.93 59.60 -16.48
CA ARG A 43 -13.46 59.11 -15.19
C ARG A 43 -14.19 57.83 -14.79
N GLN A 44 -15.52 57.83 -14.85
CA GLN A 44 -16.33 56.66 -14.52
C GLN A 44 -15.98 55.45 -15.41
N LYS A 45 -15.78 55.66 -16.71
CA LYS A 45 -15.35 54.58 -17.62
C LYS A 45 -14.00 53.98 -17.24
N ARG A 46 -13.04 54.82 -16.80
CA ARG A 46 -11.72 54.35 -16.34
C ARG A 46 -11.84 53.57 -15.04
N GLU A 47 -12.58 54.10 -14.06
CA GLU A 47 -12.81 53.42 -12.78
C GLU A 47 -13.49 52.06 -13.00
N ILE A 48 -14.48 51.97 -13.90
CA ILE A 48 -15.11 50.69 -14.26
C ILE A 48 -14.10 49.73 -14.90
N ALA A 49 -13.28 50.21 -15.84
CA ALA A 49 -12.28 49.36 -16.49
C ALA A 49 -11.24 48.84 -15.48
N GLU A 50 -10.72 49.70 -14.60
CA GLU A 50 -9.74 49.35 -13.58
C GLU A 50 -10.33 48.36 -12.56
N ASN A 51 -11.55 48.61 -12.07
CA ASN A 51 -12.24 47.70 -11.16
C ASN A 51 -12.55 46.35 -11.83
N SER A 52 -12.94 46.36 -13.11
CA SER A 52 -13.22 45.12 -13.83
C SER A 52 -11.95 44.30 -14.03
N HIS A 53 -10.83 44.95 -14.35
CA HIS A 53 -9.54 44.27 -14.50
C HIS A 53 -9.07 43.67 -13.17
N SER A 54 -9.14 44.44 -12.08
CA SER A 54 -8.80 43.95 -10.74
C SER A 54 -9.68 42.78 -10.31
N PHE A 55 -10.98 42.81 -10.62
CA PHE A 55 -11.88 41.69 -10.35
C PHE A 55 -11.49 40.43 -11.14
N ILE A 56 -11.16 40.57 -12.43
CA ILE A 56 -10.75 39.44 -13.26
C ILE A 56 -9.46 38.82 -12.71
N GLU A 57 -8.45 39.63 -12.37
CA GLU A 57 -7.21 39.12 -11.79
C GLU A 57 -7.44 38.39 -10.47
N GLN A 58 -8.26 38.96 -9.57
CA GLN A 58 -8.60 38.29 -8.31
C GLN A 58 -9.36 36.98 -8.52
N PHE A 59 -10.26 36.94 -9.50
CA PHE A 59 -11.00 35.74 -9.86
C PHE A 59 -10.06 34.65 -10.39
N GLU A 60 -9.16 34.98 -11.31
CA GLU A 60 -8.16 34.05 -11.86
C GLU A 60 -7.22 33.51 -10.78
N LEU A 61 -6.71 34.37 -9.90
CA LEU A 61 -5.88 33.96 -8.76
C LEU A 61 -6.63 32.99 -7.84
N THR A 62 -7.91 33.26 -7.56
CA THR A 62 -8.74 32.39 -6.72
C THR A 62 -8.95 31.02 -7.39
N GLN A 63 -9.19 30.99 -8.71
CA GLN A 63 -9.31 29.74 -9.47
C GLN A 63 -8.02 28.92 -9.44
N GLN A 64 -6.86 29.56 -9.66
CA GLN A 64 -5.57 28.89 -9.59
C GLN A 64 -5.27 28.34 -8.19
N GLN A 65 -5.57 29.10 -7.14
CA GLN A 65 -5.42 28.63 -5.77
C GLN A 65 -6.29 27.40 -5.49
N LEU A 66 -7.52 27.41 -5.99
CA LEU A 66 -8.44 26.29 -5.83
C LEU A 66 -7.95 25.05 -6.58
N GLU A 67 -7.47 25.19 -7.81
CA GLU A 67 -6.90 24.11 -8.61
C GLU A 67 -5.66 23.50 -7.93
N ASN A 68 -4.78 24.36 -7.40
CA ASN A 68 -3.60 23.92 -6.65
C ASN A 68 -3.98 23.16 -5.37
N LEU A 69 -4.97 23.65 -4.62
CA LEU A 69 -5.46 22.99 -3.40
C LEU A 69 -6.02 21.61 -3.73
N TYR A 70 -6.87 21.51 -4.75
CA TYR A 70 -7.42 20.21 -5.18
C TYR A 70 -6.30 19.27 -5.64
N ALA A 71 -5.38 19.71 -6.49
CA ALA A 71 -4.30 18.87 -7.00
C ALA A 71 -3.40 18.35 -5.87
N GLN A 72 -3.06 19.21 -4.91
CA GLN A 72 -2.20 18.86 -3.78
C GLN A 72 -2.91 17.89 -2.82
N ASP A 73 -4.12 18.21 -2.39
CA ASP A 73 -4.86 17.39 -1.43
C ASP A 73 -5.17 16.00 -2.01
N PHE A 74 -5.56 15.92 -3.29
CA PHE A 74 -5.79 14.63 -3.93
C PHE A 74 -4.50 13.81 -4.07
N SER A 75 -3.35 14.44 -4.38
CA SER A 75 -2.07 13.73 -4.47
C SER A 75 -1.67 13.12 -3.14
N ASP A 76 -1.80 13.87 -2.05
CA ASP A 76 -1.41 13.42 -0.72
C ASP A 76 -2.35 12.34 -0.18
N ILE A 77 -3.66 12.46 -0.44
CA ILE A 77 -4.64 11.42 -0.13
C ILE A 77 -4.29 10.14 -0.91
N TYR A 78 -4.01 10.25 -2.21
CA TYR A 78 -3.70 9.10 -3.05
C TYR A 78 -2.47 8.34 -2.55
N LYS A 79 -1.38 9.06 -2.23
CA LYS A 79 -0.16 8.45 -1.65
C LYS A 79 -0.44 7.75 -0.33
N LYS A 80 -1.26 8.35 0.56
CA LYS A 80 -1.65 7.72 1.83
C LYS A 80 -2.43 6.43 1.60
N VAL A 81 -3.38 6.45 0.66
CA VAL A 81 -4.17 5.27 0.27
C VAL A 81 -3.26 4.17 -0.26
N GLU A 82 -2.33 4.49 -1.15
CA GLU A 82 -1.37 3.52 -1.71
C GLU A 82 -0.49 2.87 -0.63
N VAL A 83 -0.03 3.65 0.36
CA VAL A 83 0.73 3.13 1.49
C VAL A 83 -0.10 2.17 2.34
N VAL A 84 -1.38 2.50 2.58
CA VAL A 84 -2.31 1.64 3.33
C VAL A 84 -2.56 0.33 2.58
N ASP A 85 -2.82 0.40 1.27
CA ASP A 85 -3.05 -0.77 0.43
C ASP A 85 -1.86 -1.74 0.42
N LYS A 86 -0.64 -1.21 0.23
CA LYS A 86 0.61 -2.01 0.31
C LYS A 86 0.87 -2.62 1.68
N ARG A 87 0.35 -2.01 2.77
CA ARG A 87 0.44 -2.58 4.12
C ARG A 87 -0.57 -3.70 4.30
N LEU A 88 -1.79 -3.53 3.79
CA LEU A 88 -2.86 -4.53 3.79
C LEU A 88 -2.42 -5.80 3.05
N GLN A 89 -1.93 -5.67 1.81
CA GLN A 89 -1.44 -6.81 1.02
C GLN A 89 -0.35 -7.60 1.75
N ARG A 90 0.57 -6.91 2.43
CA ARG A 90 1.62 -7.58 3.23
C ARG A 90 1.05 -8.32 4.43
N LEU A 91 0.08 -7.75 5.13
CA LEU A 91 -0.59 -8.41 6.25
C LEU A 91 -1.38 -9.63 5.79
N GLU A 92 -2.06 -9.55 4.64
CA GLU A 92 -2.79 -10.69 4.06
C GLU A 92 -1.84 -11.84 3.69
N GLN A 93 -0.70 -11.53 3.07
CA GLN A 93 0.33 -12.53 2.76
C GLN A 93 0.89 -13.19 4.03
N GLN A 94 1.18 -12.39 5.06
CA GLN A 94 1.64 -12.91 6.35
C GLN A 94 0.59 -13.80 7.02
N LEU A 95 -0.68 -13.39 6.98
CA LEU A 95 -1.78 -14.17 7.52
C LEU A 95 -1.92 -15.51 6.80
N SER A 96 -1.86 -15.50 5.46
CA SER A 96 -1.89 -16.73 4.66
C SER A 96 -0.72 -17.65 4.99
N HIS A 97 0.48 -17.10 5.22
CA HIS A 97 1.63 -17.90 5.64
C HIS A 97 1.41 -18.56 7.01
N VAL A 98 0.89 -17.80 7.98
CA VAL A 98 0.56 -18.33 9.32
C VAL A 98 -0.52 -19.40 9.24
N ASP A 99 -1.56 -19.21 8.41
CA ASP A 99 -2.64 -20.19 8.26
C ASP A 99 -2.15 -21.50 7.65
N ASN A 100 -1.27 -21.42 6.65
CA ASN A 100 -0.61 -22.59 6.07
C ASN A 100 0.25 -23.34 7.12
N GLN A 101 1.04 -22.61 7.91
CA GLN A 101 1.84 -23.19 8.99
C GLN A 101 0.96 -23.88 10.05
N LEU A 102 -0.18 -23.28 10.39
CA LEU A 102 -1.14 -23.86 11.33
C LEU A 102 -1.76 -25.15 10.76
N GLY A 103 -2.05 -25.18 9.45
CA GLY A 103 -2.49 -26.39 8.75
C GLY A 103 -1.48 -27.53 8.88
N THR A 104 -0.21 -27.28 8.56
CA THR A 104 0.86 -28.28 8.68
C THR A 104 1.05 -28.76 10.12
N LEU A 105 0.94 -27.86 11.11
CA LEU A 105 1.05 -28.24 12.53
C LEU A 105 -0.09 -29.18 12.95
N LYS A 106 -1.33 -28.89 12.53
CA LYS A 106 -2.49 -29.75 12.82
C LYS A 106 -2.36 -31.14 12.21
N GLU A 107 -1.90 -31.23 10.96
CA GLU A 107 -1.62 -32.51 10.32
C GLU A 107 -0.55 -33.31 11.08
N SER A 108 0.52 -32.65 11.51
CA SER A 108 1.57 -33.29 12.31
C SER A 108 1.05 -33.80 13.65
N GLN A 109 0.15 -33.07 14.31
CA GLN A 109 -0.47 -33.50 15.58
C GLN A 109 -1.35 -34.73 15.37
N LEU A 110 -2.19 -34.74 14.33
CA LEU A 110 -3.02 -35.91 13.96
C LEU A 110 -2.17 -37.15 13.68
N MET A 111 -1.04 -36.98 12.98
CA MET A 111 -0.11 -38.07 12.72
C MET A 111 0.50 -38.61 14.02
N GLN A 112 0.90 -37.73 14.94
CA GLN A 112 1.44 -38.12 16.24
C GLN A 112 0.41 -38.89 17.08
N GLU A 113 -0.86 -38.44 17.10
CA GLU A 113 -1.94 -39.14 17.79
C GLU A 113 -2.15 -40.55 17.21
N THR A 114 -2.16 -40.68 15.89
CA THR A 114 -2.32 -41.96 15.19
C THR A 114 -1.19 -42.93 15.54
N LEU A 115 0.06 -42.46 15.49
CA LEU A 115 1.24 -43.27 15.85
C LEU A 115 1.19 -43.71 17.32
N THR A 116 0.75 -42.82 18.21
CA THR A 116 0.60 -43.12 19.64
C THR A 116 -0.45 -44.22 19.87
N GLN A 117 -1.58 -44.16 19.16
CA GLN A 117 -2.61 -45.21 19.22
C GLN A 117 -2.09 -46.55 18.70
N GLN A 118 -1.35 -46.56 17.59
CA GLN A 118 -0.75 -47.78 17.04
C GLN A 118 0.27 -48.42 18.01
N LEU A 119 1.12 -47.61 18.63
CA LEU A 119 2.06 -48.06 19.66
C LEU A 119 1.35 -48.68 20.85
N LYS A 120 0.26 -48.07 21.31
CA LYS A 120 -0.54 -48.62 22.41
C LYS A 120 -1.13 -49.98 22.06
N LEU A 121 -1.70 -50.13 20.85
CA LEU A 121 -2.24 -51.39 20.36
C LEU A 121 -1.17 -52.49 20.22
N LEU A 122 0.00 -52.15 19.70
CA LEU A 122 1.13 -53.07 19.60
C LEU A 122 1.62 -53.52 20.97
N THR A 123 1.74 -52.57 21.91
CA THR A 123 2.13 -52.86 23.30
C THR A 123 1.11 -53.78 23.97
N GLU A 124 -0.18 -53.53 23.77
CA GLU A 124 -1.24 -54.38 24.30
C GLU A 124 -1.20 -55.80 23.70
N LYS A 125 -1.00 -55.91 22.38
CA LYS A 125 -0.82 -57.21 21.69
C LYS A 125 0.40 -57.98 22.19
N LEU A 126 1.52 -57.31 22.44
CA LEU A 126 2.74 -57.90 22.99
C LEU A 126 2.63 -58.24 24.48
N SER A 127 1.78 -57.52 25.22
CA SER A 127 1.54 -57.75 26.65
C SER A 127 0.59 -58.92 26.94
N LYS A 128 -0.14 -59.42 25.94
CA LYS A 128 -0.88 -60.67 26.07
C LYS A 128 0.14 -61.82 26.06
N PRO A 129 0.29 -62.59 27.15
CA PRO A 129 1.14 -63.76 27.13
C PRO A 129 0.61 -64.69 26.04
N THR A 130 1.43 -64.93 25.01
CA THR A 130 1.19 -66.07 24.13
C THR A 130 1.33 -67.28 25.04
N LEU A 131 0.23 -68.02 25.25
CA LEU A 131 0.25 -69.33 25.90
C LEU A 131 1.17 -70.22 25.05
N LEU A 132 2.45 -70.23 25.40
CA LEU A 132 3.33 -71.33 25.11
C LEU A 132 2.98 -72.37 26.18
N GLU A 133 2.11 -73.32 25.83
CA GLU A 133 2.20 -74.65 26.41
C GLU A 133 3.62 -75.14 26.11
N VAL A 134 4.49 -75.03 27.12
CA VAL A 134 5.81 -75.66 27.12
C VAL A 134 5.56 -77.12 27.48
N ASP A 135 5.05 -77.87 26.51
CA ASP A 135 5.26 -79.31 26.50
C ASP A 135 6.71 -79.57 26.09
N ASN A 136 7.38 -80.35 26.94
CA ASN A 136 8.75 -80.80 26.79
C ASN A 136 8.95 -81.53 25.46
N GLU A 137 9.29 -80.82 24.40
CA GLU A 137 10.02 -81.38 23.28
C GLU A 137 10.92 -80.31 22.68
N THR A 138 12.19 -80.68 22.53
CA THR A 138 13.33 -79.85 22.16
C THR A 138 13.17 -79.28 20.75
N VAL A 139 12.33 -78.27 20.60
CA VAL A 139 12.28 -77.44 19.39
C VAL A 139 13.30 -76.33 19.58
N VAL A 140 14.44 -76.48 18.91
CA VAL A 140 15.45 -75.43 18.77
C VAL A 140 14.85 -74.32 17.90
N ALA A 141 14.10 -73.42 18.52
CA ALA A 141 13.76 -72.13 17.92
C ALA A 141 15.05 -71.29 17.87
N PRO A 142 15.36 -70.61 16.75
CA PRO A 142 16.48 -69.70 16.72
C PRO A 142 16.18 -68.54 17.67
N ASN A 143 16.82 -68.56 18.84
CA ASN A 143 16.92 -67.41 19.71
C ASN A 143 17.74 -66.35 18.96
N ILE A 144 17.06 -65.52 18.16
CA ILE A 144 17.65 -64.37 17.48
C ILE A 144 17.96 -63.35 18.58
N ASN A 145 19.12 -63.54 19.22
CA ASN A 145 19.71 -62.53 20.07
C ASN A 145 20.08 -61.34 19.18
N LEU A 146 19.16 -60.38 19.04
CA LEU A 146 19.34 -59.19 18.18
C LEU A 146 20.63 -58.42 18.51
N ASN A 147 21.11 -58.49 19.75
CA ASN A 147 22.40 -57.88 20.13
C ASN A 147 23.60 -58.63 19.52
N ALA A 148 23.53 -59.96 19.43
CA ALA A 148 24.57 -60.77 18.80
C ALA A 148 24.55 -60.60 17.27
N ASP A 149 23.38 -60.49 16.65
CA ASP A 149 23.27 -60.25 15.20
C ASP A 149 23.77 -58.85 14.82
N MET A 150 23.41 -57.84 15.60
CA MET A 150 23.90 -56.47 15.40
C MET A 150 25.41 -56.36 15.62
N ALA A 151 25.97 -57.04 16.62
CA ALA A 151 27.41 -57.09 16.84
C ALA A 151 28.15 -57.76 15.66
N ARG A 152 27.60 -58.84 15.10
CA ARG A 152 28.16 -59.51 13.91
C ARG A 152 28.13 -58.61 12.69
N LYS A 153 27.01 -57.92 12.44
CA LYS A 153 26.88 -56.98 11.31
C LYS A 153 27.82 -55.77 11.46
N LEU A 154 28.05 -55.30 12.68
CA LEU A 154 29.02 -54.25 12.96
C LEU A 154 30.45 -54.69 12.64
N GLU A 155 30.84 -55.89 13.08
CA GLU A 155 32.18 -56.43 12.81
C GLU A 155 32.40 -56.72 11.32
N GLN A 156 31.38 -57.28 10.63
CA GLN A 156 31.44 -57.50 9.19
C GLN A 156 31.52 -56.18 8.41
N LEU A 157 30.81 -55.13 8.84
CA LEU A 157 30.90 -53.81 8.22
C LEU A 157 32.30 -53.23 8.36
N LYS A 158 32.94 -53.39 9.53
CA LYS A 158 34.32 -52.95 9.78
C LYS A 158 35.31 -53.66 8.85
N GLN A 159 35.18 -54.97 8.67
CA GLN A 159 36.03 -55.75 7.77
C GLN A 159 35.85 -55.32 6.31
N LEU A 160 34.60 -55.18 5.85
CA LEU A 160 34.32 -54.76 4.47
C LEU A 160 34.78 -53.33 4.18
N GLU A 161 34.78 -52.43 5.17
CA GLU A 161 35.38 -51.10 5.01
C GLU A 161 36.90 -51.13 4.94
N GLN A 162 37.56 -52.01 5.70
CA GLN A 162 39.01 -52.21 5.61
C GLN A 162 39.42 -52.81 4.26
N ASP A 163 38.57 -53.67 3.70
CA ASP A 163 38.76 -54.28 2.38
C ASP A 163 38.40 -53.32 1.22
N GLY A 164 37.95 -52.09 1.53
CA GLY A 164 37.72 -51.01 0.56
C GLY A 164 36.37 -51.07 -0.18
N PHE A 165 35.41 -51.85 0.29
CA PHE A 165 34.09 -51.97 -0.35
C PHE A 165 33.28 -50.68 -0.24
N LYS A 166 32.53 -50.37 -1.30
CA LYS A 166 31.63 -49.20 -1.33
C LYS A 166 30.35 -49.51 -0.56
N THR A 167 29.70 -48.48 -0.01
CA THR A 167 28.46 -48.59 0.79
C THR A 167 27.37 -49.44 0.13
N GLU A 168 27.26 -49.40 -1.20
CA GLU A 168 26.26 -50.16 -1.96
C GLU A 168 26.57 -51.66 -2.03
N GLU A 169 27.86 -52.01 -2.08
CA GLU A 169 28.33 -53.39 -2.07
C GLU A 169 28.19 -53.97 -0.67
N ILE A 170 28.51 -53.18 0.38
CA ILE A 170 28.29 -53.55 1.78
C ILE A 170 26.80 -53.81 2.06
N ALA A 171 25.92 -52.93 1.57
CA ALA A 171 24.47 -53.08 1.69
C ALA A 171 23.98 -54.41 1.07
N LYS A 172 24.54 -54.79 -0.09
CA LYS A 172 24.21 -56.06 -0.75
C LYS A 172 24.76 -57.27 0.01
N THR A 173 25.98 -57.18 0.53
CA THR A 173 26.66 -58.27 1.26
C THR A 173 26.03 -58.53 2.63
N LEU A 174 25.62 -57.47 3.35
CA LEU A 174 24.97 -57.59 4.65
C LEU A 174 23.45 -57.77 4.56
N GLN A 175 22.89 -57.75 3.35
CA GLN A 175 21.44 -57.78 3.09
C GLN A 175 20.69 -56.65 3.84
N MET A 176 21.24 -55.44 3.80
CA MET A 176 20.73 -54.25 4.50
C MET A 176 20.44 -53.11 3.53
N GLY A 177 19.56 -52.19 3.94
CA GLY A 177 19.32 -50.95 3.21
C GLY A 177 20.52 -49.99 3.30
N LYS A 178 20.77 -49.17 2.27
CA LYS A 178 21.85 -48.17 2.27
C LYS A 178 21.81 -47.23 3.49
N GLY A 179 20.60 -46.86 3.93
CA GLY A 179 20.41 -46.05 5.13
C GLY A 179 20.82 -46.76 6.43
N GLU A 180 20.61 -48.07 6.52
CA GLU A 180 20.96 -48.87 7.69
C GLU A 180 22.49 -49.06 7.79
N VAL A 181 23.16 -49.24 6.65
CA VAL A 181 24.64 -49.28 6.58
C VAL A 181 25.25 -47.95 7.05
N LEU A 182 24.65 -46.82 6.68
CA LEU A 182 25.10 -45.49 7.15
C LEU A 182 24.89 -45.29 8.65
N LEU A 183 23.78 -45.80 9.20
CA LEU A 183 23.54 -45.77 10.64
C LEU A 183 24.56 -46.62 11.40
N LEU A 184 24.85 -47.85 10.94
CA LEU A 184 25.87 -48.72 11.52
C LEU A 184 27.28 -48.10 11.43
N ARG A 185 27.62 -47.47 10.31
CA ARG A 185 28.88 -46.73 10.14
C ARG A 185 29.02 -45.60 11.16
N ASN A 186 27.94 -44.87 11.43
CA ASN A 186 27.95 -43.80 12.44
C ASN A 186 28.11 -44.34 13.87
N LEU A 187 27.63 -45.56 14.13
CA LEU A 187 27.84 -46.25 15.42
C LEU A 187 29.28 -46.75 15.58
N LEU A 188 29.96 -47.15 14.51
CA LEU A 188 31.37 -47.56 14.51
C LEU A 188 32.37 -46.40 14.70
N LYS A 189 31.96 -45.16 14.40
CA LYS A 189 32.81 -43.96 14.51
C LYS A 189 32.72 -43.27 15.88
N LYS A 190 31.88 -43.76 16.79
CA LYS A 190 31.83 -43.35 18.20
C LYS A 190 32.78 -44.18 19.03
#